data_AF-S8AFT5-F1
#
_entry.id   AF-S8AFT5-F1
#
_cell.length_a   1.000
_cell.length_b   1.000
_cell.length_c   1.000
_cell.angle_alpha   90.00
_cell.angle_beta   90.00
_cell.angle_gamma   90.00
#
_symmetry.space_group_name_H-M   'P 1'
#
loop_
_entity.id
_entity.type
_entity.pdbx_description
1 polymer ?
#
loop_
_entity_poly.entity_id
_entity_poly.type
_entity_poly.pdbx_seq_one_letter_code
_entity_poly.pdbx_strand_id
1 'polypeptide(L)'
;MAKTDALDESSATSKAKPMKGPEDIQREIRKLAASLNWTTELRTREKKAKSRQTPIIESKYSQEEKVNCLVCGDDTFVYESVSLPCSHHHCHKCIRENFNQILEGQTGYPPKCCEPYKLEDTIFALDDEKLGQLLEAKIRYESSKLINCAYCQEELADASTSITKDAAYCPDCRDLTCVTCGDEMHKGLCPEDDGVKELIRTAGTRGWTSCPKCNELVSKNGGCNHIFCRCGTTFCYICGYTISGSDGTGCECGKRGRRPSSVGESIRSYHGNPEDAIIDKATRERIVQSHEQVFAEKEKLLAQERKSLETVMAKKKKELGSALKIRELRRELYELKVKCEATKAKANQHQKRKITTLTKKKSEAKDIKEEIQKHTSIATRTRAKAKASGGTFFRLGNTEDKIETVE
;
A
#
# COMPACT_ATOMS: atom_id res chain seq x y z
N MET A 1 1.30 14.30 -36.63
CA MET A 1 0.94 15.64 -36.09
C MET A 1 0.51 15.44 -34.65
N ALA A 2 1.36 15.89 -33.73
CA ALA A 2 1.21 15.69 -32.30
C ALA A 2 0.11 16.60 -31.72
N LYS A 3 -0.71 16.06 -30.82
CA LYS A 3 -1.44 16.83 -29.82
C LYS A 3 -1.18 16.19 -28.46
N THR A 4 -0.38 16.90 -27.67
CA THR A 4 -0.13 16.67 -26.25
C THR A 4 -1.14 17.53 -25.50
N ASP A 5 -2.07 16.91 -24.77
CA ASP A 5 -2.95 17.62 -23.85
C ASP A 5 -2.43 17.52 -22.42
N ALA A 6 -2.60 18.64 -21.73
CA ALA A 6 -1.79 19.12 -20.63
C ALA A 6 -2.28 18.64 -19.25
N LEU A 7 -1.31 18.57 -18.34
CA LEU A 7 -1.43 18.35 -16.90
C LEU A 7 -2.27 19.45 -16.24
N ASP A 8 -3.25 19.07 -15.41
CA ASP A 8 -3.89 19.96 -14.44
C ASP A 8 -3.31 19.71 -13.03
N GLU A 9 -2.28 20.47 -12.68
CA GLU A 9 -1.79 20.65 -11.31
C GLU A 9 -2.58 21.79 -10.65
N SER A 10 -3.71 21.48 -10.01
CA SER A 10 -4.41 22.46 -9.18
C SER A 10 -3.77 22.56 -7.79
N SER A 11 -2.80 23.46 -7.75
CA SER A 11 -2.04 23.92 -6.60
C SER A 11 -2.88 24.68 -5.57
N ALA A 12 -3.02 24.13 -4.36
CA ALA A 12 -3.39 24.88 -3.17
C ALA A 12 -2.12 25.35 -2.44
N THR A 13 -1.46 26.38 -2.98
CA THR A 13 -0.33 27.04 -2.31
C THR A 13 -0.83 28.07 -1.31
N SER A 14 -1.01 27.64 -0.05
CA SER A 14 -1.07 28.59 1.06
C SER A 14 0.27 29.34 1.10
N LYS A 15 0.27 30.64 0.81
CA LYS A 15 1.45 31.53 0.87
C LYS A 15 2.00 31.54 2.30
N ALA A 16 2.93 30.64 2.60
CA ALA A 16 3.70 30.67 3.83
C ALA A 16 4.62 31.89 3.82
N LYS A 17 4.56 32.68 4.89
CA LYS A 17 5.46 33.82 5.11
C LYS A 17 6.91 33.30 5.03
N PRO A 18 7.81 33.91 4.24
CA PRO A 18 9.18 33.42 4.10
C PRO A 18 9.85 33.39 5.47
N MET A 19 10.36 32.21 5.86
CA MET A 19 11.04 31.99 7.12
C MET A 19 12.33 32.81 7.13
N LYS A 20 12.60 33.53 8.22
CA LYS A 20 13.59 34.62 8.22
C LYS A 20 15.01 34.18 8.59
N GLY A 21 15.20 32.98 9.15
CA GLY A 21 16.55 32.47 9.46
C GLY A 21 16.65 30.97 9.79
N PRO A 22 17.89 30.45 9.94
CA PRO A 22 18.16 29.03 10.20
C PRO A 22 17.46 28.45 11.43
N GLU A 23 17.30 29.24 12.49
CA GLU A 23 16.63 28.82 13.72
C GLU A 23 15.13 28.64 13.54
N ASP A 24 14.50 29.49 12.72
CA ASP A 24 13.08 29.37 12.39
C ASP A 24 12.83 28.05 11.66
N ILE A 25 13.65 27.75 10.64
CA ILE A 25 13.56 26.50 9.87
C ILE A 25 13.71 25.28 10.78
N GLN A 26 14.69 25.31 11.69
CA GLN A 26 14.87 24.22 12.68
C GLN A 26 13.68 24.09 13.64
N ARG A 27 13.00 25.19 13.98
CA ARG A 27 11.79 25.18 14.82
C ARG A 27 10.64 24.49 14.09
N GLU A 28 10.45 24.80 12.81
CA GLU A 28 9.36 24.20 12.02
C GLU A 28 9.63 22.72 11.72
N ILE A 29 10.88 22.33 11.43
CA ILE A 29 11.26 20.91 11.32
C ILE A 29 10.88 20.15 12.59
N ARG A 30 11.23 20.68 13.77
CA ARG A 30 10.90 20.03 15.05
C ARG A 30 9.40 19.92 15.27
N LYS A 31 8.64 20.95 14.92
CA LYS A 31 7.18 20.98 15.03
C LYS A 31 6.53 19.94 14.12
N LEU A 32 6.94 19.87 12.85
CA LEU A 32 6.44 18.87 11.90
C LEU A 32 6.82 17.45 12.34
N ALA A 33 8.07 17.23 12.74
CA ALA A 33 8.52 15.92 13.23
C ALA A 33 7.75 15.47 14.47
N ALA A 34 7.48 16.39 15.41
CA ALA A 34 6.64 16.12 16.58
C ALA A 34 5.21 15.76 16.18
N SER A 35 4.62 16.43 15.19
CA SER A 35 3.27 16.10 14.70
C SER A 35 3.17 14.71 14.05
N LEU A 36 4.31 14.18 13.58
CA LEU A 36 4.43 12.85 13.00
C LEU A 36 4.86 11.79 14.03
N ASN A 37 5.04 12.17 15.29
CA ASN A 37 5.61 11.32 16.34
C ASN A 37 6.98 10.73 15.94
N TRP A 38 7.80 11.48 15.19
CA TRP A 38 9.13 11.03 14.81
C TRP A 38 10.06 11.03 16.02
N THR A 39 10.68 9.88 16.28
CA THR A 39 11.63 9.72 17.37
C THR A 39 13.02 10.17 16.95
N THR A 40 13.70 10.88 17.84
CA THR A 40 15.09 11.35 17.68
C THR A 40 16.14 10.25 17.87
N GLU A 41 15.74 8.99 17.98
CA GLU A 41 16.66 7.86 18.24
C GLU A 41 17.46 7.49 16.99
N LEU A 42 18.31 8.39 16.51
CA LEU A 42 19.58 7.96 15.95
C LEU A 42 20.38 7.41 17.12
N ARG A 43 20.26 6.10 17.40
CA ARG A 43 21.30 5.41 18.15
C ARG A 43 22.61 5.82 17.50
N THR A 44 23.50 6.43 18.25
CA THR A 44 24.88 6.71 17.85
C THR A 44 25.54 5.37 17.53
N ARG A 45 25.28 4.82 16.35
CA ARG A 45 26.16 3.86 15.70
C ARG A 45 27.37 4.69 15.34
N GLU A 46 28.40 4.55 16.16
CA GLU A 46 29.69 5.14 15.95
C GLU A 46 30.11 5.00 14.48
N LYS A 47 30.55 6.13 13.93
CA LYS A 47 31.17 6.31 12.62
C LYS A 47 31.97 5.08 12.16
N LYS A 48 31.59 4.45 11.05
CA LYS A 48 32.54 3.76 10.16
C LYS A 48 31.92 3.46 8.78
N ALA A 49 31.86 4.47 7.93
CA ALA A 49 32.03 4.28 6.49
C ALA A 49 32.49 5.59 5.85
N LYS A 50 33.77 5.61 5.46
CA LYS A 50 34.30 6.57 4.48
C LYS A 50 33.58 6.27 3.15
N SER A 51 32.50 6.97 2.84
CA SER A 51 31.96 6.99 1.47
C SER A 51 32.04 8.42 0.94
N ARG A 52 32.66 8.54 -0.22
CA ARG A 52 32.97 9.80 -0.89
C ARG A 52 31.68 10.37 -1.50
N GLN A 53 31.48 11.66 -1.29
CA GLN A 53 30.67 12.58 -2.12
C GLN A 53 29.14 12.46 -2.02
N THR A 54 28.57 12.83 -0.87
CA THR A 54 27.41 13.72 -0.84
C THR A 54 27.54 14.64 0.39
N PRO A 55 27.16 15.93 0.32
CA PRO A 55 27.09 16.75 1.51
C PRO A 55 26.10 16.11 2.49
N ILE A 56 26.56 15.77 3.69
CA ILE A 56 25.73 15.11 4.71
C ILE A 56 24.67 16.13 5.14
N ILE A 57 23.47 16.03 4.56
CA ILE A 57 22.27 16.62 5.15
C ILE A 57 22.07 15.86 6.45
N GLU A 58 22.36 16.52 7.58
CA GLU A 58 22.33 15.94 8.91
C GLU A 58 20.89 15.51 9.27
N SER A 59 20.53 14.26 8.97
CA SER A 59 19.31 13.62 9.45
C SER A 59 19.35 13.56 10.97
N LYS A 60 18.21 13.81 11.62
CA LYS A 60 18.07 13.70 13.09
C LYS A 60 17.06 12.64 13.51
N TYR A 61 16.19 12.21 12.60
CA TYR A 61 15.13 11.27 12.88
C TYR A 61 15.41 9.96 12.15
N SER A 62 15.06 8.84 12.78
CA SER A 62 15.18 7.50 12.16
C SER A 62 14.41 7.41 10.85
N GLN A 63 13.31 8.15 10.73
CA GLN A 63 12.51 8.23 9.51
C GLN A 63 13.24 8.90 8.34
N GLU A 64 14.27 9.72 8.61
CA GLU A 64 15.12 10.33 7.58
C GLU A 64 16.26 9.40 7.13
N GLU A 65 16.37 8.18 7.66
CA GLU A 65 17.31 7.16 7.17
C GLU A 65 16.88 6.60 5.82
N LYS A 66 17.85 6.10 5.06
CA LYS A 66 17.62 5.45 3.78
C LYS A 66 17.55 3.94 3.96
N VAL A 67 16.60 3.33 3.28
CA VAL A 67 16.41 1.88 3.15
C VAL A 67 16.35 1.51 1.67
N ASN A 68 16.84 0.31 1.35
CA ASN A 68 16.86 -0.18 -0.02
C ASN A 68 15.52 -0.86 -0.37
N CYS A 69 14.94 -0.49 -1.51
CA CYS A 69 13.71 -1.13 -2.01
C CYS A 69 14.05 -2.49 -2.65
N LEU A 70 13.42 -3.58 -2.20
CA LEU A 70 13.66 -4.92 -2.75
C LEU A 70 13.30 -5.03 -4.24
N VAL A 71 12.29 -4.28 -4.69
CA VAL A 71 11.74 -4.41 -6.05
C VAL A 71 12.58 -3.66 -7.08
N CYS A 72 12.92 -2.39 -6.82
CA CYS A 72 13.66 -1.57 -7.79
C CYS A 72 15.15 -1.41 -7.46
N GLY A 73 15.59 -1.75 -6.25
CA GLY A 73 16.96 -1.57 -5.79
C GLY A 73 17.33 -0.13 -5.41
N ASP A 74 16.40 0.82 -5.47
CA ASP A 74 16.67 2.22 -5.12
C ASP A 74 16.73 2.44 -3.60
N ASP A 75 17.62 3.33 -3.17
CA ASP A 75 17.65 3.83 -1.80
C ASP A 75 16.58 4.91 -1.61
N THR A 76 15.61 4.63 -0.74
CA THR A 76 14.47 5.51 -0.43
C THR A 76 14.43 5.84 1.05
N PHE A 77 13.79 6.94 1.43
CA PHE A 77 13.66 7.27 2.85
C PHE A 77 12.65 6.34 3.53
N VAL A 78 12.83 6.08 4.83
CA VAL A 78 11.89 5.24 5.60
C VAL A 78 10.44 5.74 5.46
N TYR A 79 10.21 7.07 5.51
CA TYR A 79 8.86 7.65 5.32
C TYR A 79 8.31 7.57 3.88
N GLU A 80 9.13 7.19 2.90
CA GLU A 80 8.79 6.95 1.48
C GLU A 80 8.76 5.44 1.15
N SER A 81 8.80 4.59 2.18
CA SER A 81 8.83 3.14 2.07
C SER A 81 7.90 2.48 3.08
N VAL A 82 7.52 1.22 2.81
CA VAL A 82 6.78 0.35 3.72
C VAL A 82 7.64 -0.86 4.07
N SER A 83 7.70 -1.21 5.34
CA SER A 83 8.15 -2.52 5.79
C SER A 83 6.96 -3.47 5.76
N LEU A 84 7.00 -4.48 4.89
CA LEU A 84 5.95 -5.49 4.77
C LEU A 84 6.06 -6.53 5.89
N PRO A 85 5.02 -7.37 6.11
CA PRO A 85 5.05 -8.44 7.13
C PRO A 85 6.27 -9.37 7.04
N CYS A 86 6.69 -9.68 5.81
CA CYS A 86 7.91 -10.45 5.53
C CYS A 86 9.23 -9.69 5.79
N SER A 87 9.20 -8.51 6.41
CA SER A 87 10.33 -7.62 6.70
C SER A 87 11.05 -7.03 5.48
N HIS A 88 10.55 -7.25 4.26
CA HIS A 88 11.05 -6.58 3.08
C HIS A 88 10.55 -5.14 2.97
N HIS A 89 11.44 -4.24 2.52
CA HIS A 89 11.13 -2.84 2.30
C HIS A 89 10.78 -2.58 0.84
N HIS A 90 9.63 -1.94 0.61
CA HIS A 90 9.17 -1.55 -0.71
C HIS A 90 8.91 -0.04 -0.74
N CYS A 91 9.40 0.66 -1.76
CA CYS A 91 9.09 2.08 -1.92
C CYS A 91 7.63 2.26 -2.34
N HIS A 92 7.05 3.44 -2.07
CA HIS A 92 5.66 3.72 -2.40
C HIS A 92 5.36 3.54 -3.90
N LYS A 93 6.34 3.80 -4.78
CA LYS A 93 6.20 3.60 -6.23
C LYS A 93 6.00 2.13 -6.60
N CYS A 94 6.82 1.24 -6.03
CA CYS A 94 6.72 -0.20 -6.30
C CYS A 94 5.43 -0.82 -5.72
N ILE A 95 4.95 -0.33 -4.57
CA ILE A 95 3.64 -0.72 -4.04
C ILE A 95 2.51 -0.29 -4.98
N ARG A 96 2.55 0.96 -5.48
CA ARG A 96 1.57 1.46 -6.45
C ARG A 96 1.56 0.60 -7.71
N GLU A 97 2.74 0.25 -8.21
CA GLU A 97 2.88 -0.58 -9.40
C GLU A 97 2.31 -1.99 -9.18
N ASN A 98 2.54 -2.58 -8.00
CA ASN A 98 1.91 -3.85 -7.64
C ASN A 98 0.38 -3.76 -7.70
N PHE A 99 -0.22 -2.69 -7.17
CA PHE A 99 -1.66 -2.48 -7.28
C PHE A 99 -2.14 -2.30 -8.72
N ASN A 100 -1.43 -1.52 -9.54
CA ASN A 100 -1.77 -1.37 -10.96
C ASN A 100 -1.76 -2.72 -11.68
N GLN A 101 -0.76 -3.56 -11.45
CA GLN A 101 -0.67 -4.90 -12.04
C GLN A 101 -1.84 -5.81 -11.63
N ILE A 102 -2.36 -5.67 -10.41
CA ILE A 102 -3.56 -6.40 -9.97
C ILE A 102 -4.79 -5.91 -10.72
N LEU A 103 -4.96 -4.59 -10.84
CA LEU A 103 -6.10 -3.98 -11.52
C LEU A 103 -6.09 -4.27 -13.04
N GLU A 104 -4.90 -4.38 -13.63
CA GLU A 104 -4.70 -4.77 -15.03
C GLU A 104 -4.80 -6.29 -15.26
N GLY A 105 -5.02 -7.09 -14.20
CA GLY A 105 -5.15 -8.55 -14.28
C GLY A 105 -3.84 -9.29 -14.58
N GLN A 106 -2.70 -8.62 -14.52
CA GLN A 106 -1.38 -9.23 -14.72
C GLN A 106 -0.94 -10.06 -13.51
N THR A 107 -1.41 -9.68 -12.32
CA THR A 107 -1.17 -10.41 -11.07
C THR A 107 -2.49 -10.61 -10.32
N GLY A 108 -2.56 -11.67 -9.51
CA GLY A 108 -3.76 -11.97 -8.74
C GLY A 108 -3.82 -11.25 -7.40
N TYR A 109 -5.04 -10.95 -6.95
CA TYR A 109 -5.30 -10.63 -5.55
C TYR A 109 -5.11 -11.90 -4.68
N PRO A 110 -4.65 -11.82 -3.42
CA PRO A 110 -4.26 -10.62 -2.67
C PRO A 110 -2.88 -10.07 -3.05
N PRO A 111 -2.67 -8.76 -2.88
CA PRO A 111 -1.35 -8.16 -3.06
C PRO A 111 -0.35 -8.79 -2.08
N LYS A 112 0.80 -9.21 -2.59
CA LYS A 112 1.79 -9.97 -1.82
C LYS A 112 3.22 -9.64 -2.21
N CYS A 113 4.13 -9.84 -1.25
CA CYS A 113 5.56 -9.94 -1.50
C CYS A 113 5.96 -11.42 -1.38
N CYS A 114 6.47 -11.86 -0.23
CA CYS A 114 6.60 -13.27 0.11
C CYS A 114 5.28 -13.85 0.63
N GLU A 115 4.52 -13.01 1.33
CA GLU A 115 3.21 -13.31 1.89
C GLU A 115 2.23 -12.16 1.59
N PRO A 116 0.91 -12.43 1.62
CA PRO A 116 -0.10 -11.38 1.47
C PRO A 116 0.05 -10.28 2.51
N TYR A 117 -0.13 -9.04 2.10
CA TYR A 117 -0.12 -7.89 3.01
C TYR A 117 -1.46 -7.17 3.02
N LYS A 118 -1.72 -6.48 4.12
CA LYS A 118 -2.95 -5.75 4.38
C LYS A 118 -3.01 -4.46 3.56
N LEU A 119 -4.20 -4.11 3.09
CA LEU A 119 -4.40 -2.86 2.34
C LEU A 119 -4.13 -1.66 3.24
N GLU A 120 -4.55 -1.68 4.51
CA GLU A 120 -4.40 -0.55 5.45
C GLU A 120 -2.94 -0.06 5.56
N ASP A 121 -1.97 -0.97 5.43
CA ASP A 121 -0.55 -0.69 5.57
C ASP A 121 0.08 -0.09 4.30
N THR A 122 -0.62 -0.16 3.17
CA THR A 122 -0.08 0.13 1.84
C THR A 122 -0.97 1.04 0.98
N ILE A 123 -2.22 1.26 1.41
CA ILE A 123 -3.26 1.94 0.62
C ILE A 123 -2.92 3.40 0.30
N PHE A 124 -2.07 4.03 1.10
CA PHE A 124 -1.64 5.41 0.85
C PHE A 124 -0.76 5.56 -0.40
N ALA A 125 -0.21 4.46 -0.91
CA ALA A 125 0.52 4.44 -2.17
C ALA A 125 -0.42 4.45 -3.38
N LEU A 126 -1.69 4.07 -3.19
CA LEU A 126 -2.71 4.01 -4.23
C LEU A 126 -3.20 5.41 -4.63
N ASP A 127 -3.63 5.52 -5.89
CA ASP A 127 -4.34 6.70 -6.39
C ASP A 127 -5.76 6.75 -5.79
N ASP A 128 -6.29 7.95 -5.50
CA ASP A 128 -7.59 8.10 -4.81
C ASP A 128 -8.74 7.42 -5.58
N GLU A 129 -8.66 7.42 -6.91
CA GLU A 129 -9.68 6.85 -7.80
C GLU A 129 -9.66 5.32 -7.85
N LYS A 130 -8.51 4.69 -7.56
CA LYS A 130 -8.30 3.25 -7.76
C LYS A 130 -8.70 2.41 -6.54
N LEU A 131 -9.05 3.02 -5.42
CA LEU A 131 -9.48 2.31 -4.21
C LEU A 131 -10.73 1.46 -4.47
N GLY A 132 -11.72 1.99 -5.21
CA GLY A 132 -12.94 1.25 -5.54
C GLY A 132 -12.63 -0.02 -6.33
N GLN A 133 -11.84 0.10 -7.40
CA GLN A 133 -11.46 -1.01 -8.26
C GLN A 133 -10.68 -2.09 -7.50
N LEU A 134 -9.83 -1.70 -6.54
CA LEU A 134 -9.06 -2.65 -5.73
C LEU A 134 -9.95 -3.40 -4.72
N LEU A 135 -10.98 -2.73 -4.18
CA LEU A 135 -12.00 -3.37 -3.34
C LEU A 135 -12.87 -4.32 -4.16
N GLU A 136 -13.24 -3.96 -5.38
CA GLU A 136 -13.92 -4.87 -6.31
C GLU A 136 -13.06 -6.10 -6.61
N ALA A 137 -11.75 -5.92 -6.83
CA ALA A 137 -10.83 -7.05 -7.01
C ALA A 137 -10.74 -7.96 -5.77
N LYS A 138 -10.75 -7.39 -4.56
CA LYS A 138 -10.84 -8.12 -3.29
C LYS A 138 -12.13 -8.94 -3.22
N ILE A 139 -13.27 -8.31 -3.52
CA ILE A 139 -14.58 -8.98 -3.52
C ILE A 139 -14.55 -10.15 -4.48
N ARG A 140 -14.13 -9.96 -5.75
CA ARG A 140 -14.04 -11.04 -6.74
C ARG A 140 -13.18 -12.21 -6.25
N TYR A 141 -12.04 -11.92 -5.63
CA TYR A 141 -11.16 -12.95 -5.08
C TYR A 141 -11.80 -13.74 -3.93
N GLU A 142 -12.41 -13.06 -2.96
CA GLU A 142 -13.11 -13.71 -1.85
C GLU A 142 -14.36 -14.48 -2.32
N SER A 143 -14.87 -14.11 -3.49
CA SER A 143 -16.04 -14.67 -4.14
C SER A 143 -15.75 -15.81 -5.12
N SER A 144 -14.52 -16.31 -5.21
CA SER A 144 -14.03 -17.15 -6.32
C SER A 144 -14.68 -18.55 -6.53
N LYS A 145 -15.89 -18.79 -6.01
CA LYS A 145 -16.86 -19.66 -6.69
C LYS A 145 -17.60 -18.83 -7.75
N LEU A 146 -16.95 -18.60 -8.88
CA LEU A 146 -17.60 -17.97 -10.04
C LEU A 146 -18.74 -18.88 -10.50
N ILE A 147 -19.97 -18.38 -10.41
CA ILE A 147 -21.16 -19.04 -10.92
C ILE A 147 -21.73 -18.13 -12.00
N ASN A 148 -22.05 -18.71 -13.15
CA ASN A 148 -22.80 -18.01 -14.17
C ASN A 148 -24.29 -18.19 -13.90
N CYS A 149 -25.10 -17.18 -14.23
CA CYS A 149 -26.53 -17.34 -14.15
C CYS A 149 -27.01 -18.45 -15.11
N ALA A 150 -27.81 -19.40 -14.62
CA ALA A 150 -28.39 -20.45 -15.46
C ALA A 150 -29.20 -19.91 -16.66
N TYR A 151 -29.78 -18.70 -16.53
CA TYR A 151 -30.68 -18.12 -17.52
C TYR A 151 -29.98 -17.17 -18.51
N CYS A 152 -29.26 -16.15 -18.03
CA CYS A 152 -28.58 -15.20 -18.92
C CYS A 152 -27.13 -15.58 -19.24
N GLN A 153 -26.56 -16.59 -18.58
CA GLN A 153 -25.16 -17.02 -18.75
C GLN A 153 -24.11 -15.96 -18.41
N GLU A 154 -24.53 -14.77 -17.97
CA GLU A 154 -23.63 -13.74 -17.45
C GLU A 154 -23.00 -14.19 -16.12
N GLU A 155 -21.74 -13.79 -15.93
CA GLU A 155 -21.01 -14.05 -14.70
C GLU A 155 -21.68 -13.31 -13.54
N LEU A 156 -22.04 -14.03 -12.47
CA LEU A 156 -22.46 -13.39 -11.23
C LEU A 156 -21.21 -12.84 -10.54
N ALA A 157 -20.73 -11.70 -11.05
CA ALA A 157 -19.46 -11.02 -10.69
C ALA A 157 -19.32 -10.68 -9.19
N ASP A 158 -20.38 -10.93 -8.44
CA ASP A 158 -20.59 -10.62 -7.04
C ASP A 158 -20.84 -11.92 -6.25
N ALA A 159 -20.02 -12.93 -6.50
CA ALA A 159 -20.15 -14.29 -5.99
C ALA A 159 -20.01 -14.44 -4.44
N SER A 160 -20.02 -13.34 -3.69
CA SER A 160 -20.11 -13.36 -2.22
C SER A 160 -21.26 -12.50 -1.67
N THR A 161 -21.94 -11.74 -2.52
CA THR A 161 -23.21 -11.06 -2.23
C THR A 161 -24.36 -11.85 -2.83
N SER A 162 -24.18 -12.43 -4.03
CA SER A 162 -25.17 -13.23 -4.77
C SER A 162 -25.32 -14.68 -4.33
N ILE A 163 -24.39 -15.22 -3.53
CA ILE A 163 -24.24 -16.66 -3.30
C ILE A 163 -24.46 -17.03 -1.83
N THR A 164 -25.45 -17.89 -1.58
CA THR A 164 -25.59 -18.67 -0.35
C THR A 164 -24.87 -20.02 -0.50
N LYS A 165 -24.94 -20.91 0.50
CA LYS A 165 -24.32 -22.24 0.39
C LYS A 165 -24.81 -23.02 -0.85
N ASP A 166 -26.09 -22.86 -1.19
CA ASP A 166 -26.77 -23.70 -2.19
C ASP A 166 -27.32 -22.89 -3.39
N ALA A 167 -27.55 -21.57 -3.23
CA ALA A 167 -28.22 -20.69 -4.20
C ALA A 167 -27.37 -19.50 -4.64
N ALA A 168 -27.40 -19.14 -5.92
CA ALA A 168 -26.86 -17.92 -6.48
C ALA A 168 -27.96 -17.06 -7.12
N TYR A 169 -28.10 -15.80 -6.75
CA TYR A 169 -29.12 -14.87 -7.27
C TYR A 169 -28.57 -13.97 -8.38
N CYS A 170 -29.32 -13.88 -9.49
CA CYS A 170 -29.03 -12.97 -10.59
C CYS A 170 -29.87 -11.69 -10.45
N PRO A 171 -29.26 -10.49 -10.34
CA PRO A 171 -29.99 -9.24 -10.22
C PRO A 171 -30.72 -8.84 -11.52
N ASP A 172 -30.20 -9.24 -12.68
CA ASP A 172 -30.78 -8.92 -13.99
C ASP A 172 -31.98 -9.82 -14.32
N CYS A 173 -31.83 -11.13 -14.15
CA CYS A 173 -32.91 -12.09 -14.41
C CYS A 173 -33.92 -12.20 -13.27
N ARG A 174 -33.51 -11.83 -12.03
CA ARG A 174 -34.26 -12.08 -10.80
C ARG A 174 -34.55 -13.56 -10.57
N ASP A 175 -33.61 -14.41 -10.98
CA ASP A 175 -33.66 -15.86 -10.94
C ASP A 175 -32.55 -16.45 -10.05
N LEU A 176 -32.72 -17.71 -9.64
CA LEU A 176 -31.80 -18.44 -8.79
C LEU A 176 -31.11 -19.57 -9.55
N THR A 177 -29.81 -19.72 -9.32
CA THR A 177 -28.94 -20.76 -9.88
C THR A 177 -28.39 -21.63 -8.75
N CYS A 178 -28.25 -22.93 -8.96
CA CYS A 178 -27.63 -23.83 -7.99
C CYS A 178 -26.11 -23.60 -7.95
N VAL A 179 -25.56 -23.45 -6.74
CA VAL A 179 -24.12 -23.19 -6.52
C VAL A 179 -23.23 -24.38 -6.83
N THR A 180 -23.82 -25.57 -6.87
CA THR A 180 -23.10 -26.82 -7.02
C THR A 180 -22.99 -27.26 -8.47
N CYS A 181 -24.09 -27.19 -9.23
CA CYS A 181 -24.11 -27.59 -10.64
C CYS A 181 -24.11 -26.43 -11.64
N GLY A 182 -24.44 -25.20 -11.22
CA GLY A 182 -24.56 -24.05 -12.13
C GLY A 182 -25.85 -24.01 -12.97
N ASP A 183 -26.76 -24.97 -12.79
CA ASP A 183 -28.08 -25.01 -13.45
C ASP A 183 -29.16 -24.26 -12.64
N GLU A 184 -30.39 -24.22 -13.16
CA GLU A 184 -31.56 -23.69 -12.46
C GLU A 184 -31.66 -24.23 -11.04
N MET A 185 -31.96 -23.34 -10.10
CA MET A 185 -32.08 -23.75 -8.70
C MET A 185 -33.19 -24.79 -8.51
N HIS A 186 -32.84 -25.91 -7.88
CA HIS A 186 -33.72 -27.06 -7.69
C HIS A 186 -33.91 -27.41 -6.20
N LYS A 187 -35.06 -28.02 -5.87
CA LYS A 187 -35.31 -28.57 -4.52
C LYS A 187 -34.58 -29.91 -4.32
N GLY A 188 -34.08 -30.15 -3.11
CA GLY A 188 -33.44 -31.41 -2.72
C GLY A 188 -31.92 -31.40 -2.87
N LEU A 189 -31.31 -32.59 -2.75
CA LEU A 189 -29.86 -32.77 -2.85
C LEU A 189 -29.39 -32.62 -4.30
N CYS A 190 -28.39 -31.77 -4.55
CA CYS A 190 -27.82 -31.62 -5.89
C CYS A 190 -27.10 -32.91 -6.32
N PRO A 191 -27.45 -33.52 -7.47
CA PRO A 191 -26.76 -34.73 -7.95
C PRO A 191 -25.29 -34.50 -8.29
N GLU A 192 -24.91 -33.25 -8.57
CA GLU A 192 -23.53 -32.88 -8.85
C GLU A 192 -22.70 -32.65 -7.57
N ASP A 193 -23.33 -32.61 -6.39
CA ASP A 193 -22.63 -32.52 -5.11
C ASP A 193 -21.78 -33.77 -4.86
N ASP A 194 -20.51 -33.57 -4.51
CA ASP A 194 -19.56 -34.66 -4.30
C ASP A 194 -19.98 -35.60 -3.15
N GLY A 195 -20.59 -35.07 -2.10
CA GLY A 195 -21.12 -35.86 -0.98
C GLY A 195 -22.32 -36.71 -1.39
N VAL A 196 -23.19 -36.15 -2.22
CA VAL A 196 -24.34 -36.86 -2.80
C VAL A 196 -23.88 -37.94 -3.77
N LYS A 197 -22.92 -37.64 -4.65
CA LYS A 197 -22.27 -38.63 -5.55
C LYS A 197 -21.68 -39.79 -4.75
N GLU A 198 -20.99 -39.49 -3.65
CA GLU A 198 -20.40 -40.52 -2.79
C GLU A 198 -21.46 -41.36 -2.07
N LEU A 199 -22.54 -40.73 -1.60
CA LEU A 199 -23.68 -41.42 -1.00
C LEU A 199 -24.35 -42.35 -2.00
N ILE A 200 -24.56 -41.90 -3.24
CA ILE A 200 -25.12 -42.72 -4.35
C ILE A 200 -24.20 -43.90 -4.65
N ARG A 201 -22.90 -43.68 -4.73
CA ARG A 201 -21.89 -44.73 -4.95
C ARG A 201 -21.92 -45.75 -3.81
N THR A 202 -21.96 -45.29 -2.57
CA THR A 202 -22.05 -46.15 -1.38
C THR A 202 -23.35 -46.94 -1.35
N ALA A 203 -24.48 -46.32 -1.68
CA ALA A 203 -25.77 -46.98 -1.78
C ALA A 203 -25.76 -48.06 -2.88
N GLY A 204 -25.16 -47.77 -4.03
CA GLY A 204 -24.96 -48.74 -5.12
C GLY A 204 -24.11 -49.94 -4.72
N THR A 205 -22.99 -49.71 -4.04
CA THR A 205 -22.11 -50.80 -3.58
C THR A 205 -22.74 -51.64 -2.48
N ARG A 206 -23.52 -51.03 -1.58
CA ARG A 206 -24.20 -51.72 -0.47
C ARG A 206 -25.57 -52.29 -0.85
N GLY A 207 -26.02 -52.07 -2.09
CA GLY A 207 -27.32 -52.52 -2.57
C GLY A 207 -28.48 -51.90 -1.79
N TRP A 208 -28.36 -50.63 -1.40
CA TRP A 208 -29.45 -49.85 -0.81
C TRP A 208 -30.43 -49.40 -1.88
N THR A 209 -31.71 -49.37 -1.53
CA THR A 209 -32.79 -49.05 -2.48
C THR A 209 -33.60 -47.86 -1.98
N SER A 210 -33.92 -46.94 -2.88
CA SER A 210 -34.74 -45.76 -2.56
C SER A 210 -36.23 -46.14 -2.48
N CYS A 211 -36.95 -45.56 -1.52
CA CYS A 211 -38.41 -45.70 -1.46
C CYS A 211 -39.09 -44.91 -2.61
N PRO A 212 -39.98 -45.50 -3.42
CA PRO A 212 -40.58 -44.83 -4.57
C PRO A 212 -41.55 -43.69 -4.23
N LYS A 213 -41.95 -43.54 -2.95
CA LYS A 213 -42.88 -42.49 -2.51
C LYS A 213 -42.18 -41.36 -1.74
N CYS A 214 -41.17 -41.66 -0.93
CA CYS A 214 -40.51 -40.64 -0.09
C CYS A 214 -39.00 -40.52 -0.30
N ASN A 215 -38.42 -41.37 -1.14
CA ASN A 215 -37.02 -41.35 -1.56
C ASN A 215 -35.97 -41.51 -0.47
N GLU A 216 -36.38 -41.94 0.72
CA GLU A 216 -35.45 -42.34 1.76
C GLU A 216 -34.66 -43.56 1.29
N LEU A 217 -33.33 -43.52 1.45
CA LEU A 217 -32.47 -44.67 1.19
C LEU A 217 -32.72 -45.74 2.25
N VAL A 218 -33.22 -46.88 1.81
CA VAL A 218 -33.51 -48.01 2.68
C VAL A 218 -32.38 -49.03 2.56
N SER A 219 -31.77 -49.34 3.70
CA SER A 219 -30.93 -50.53 3.84
C SER A 219 -31.75 -51.69 4.37
N LYS A 220 -31.44 -52.91 3.91
CA LYS A 220 -32.11 -54.13 4.33
C LYS A 220 -31.10 -55.11 4.93
N ASN A 221 -31.47 -55.72 6.06
CA ASN A 221 -30.64 -56.69 6.79
C ASN A 221 -31.02 -58.16 6.47
N GLY A 222 -31.43 -58.45 5.23
CA GLY A 222 -31.92 -59.77 4.80
C GLY A 222 -33.45 -59.92 4.81
N GLY A 223 -33.96 -61.09 4.40
CA GLY A 223 -35.39 -61.41 4.38
C GLY A 223 -36.11 -61.17 3.03
N CYS A 224 -37.43 -60.99 3.07
CA CYS A 224 -38.28 -60.84 1.88
C CYS A 224 -37.98 -59.55 1.10
N ASN A 225 -38.06 -59.57 -0.24
CA ASN A 225 -37.88 -58.37 -1.07
C ASN A 225 -39.10 -57.44 -1.07
N HIS A 226 -40.24 -57.88 -0.55
CA HIS A 226 -41.36 -57.01 -0.23
C HIS A 226 -41.08 -56.32 1.11
N ILE A 227 -40.85 -55.00 1.09
CA ILE A 227 -40.51 -54.23 2.28
C ILE A 227 -41.46 -53.04 2.47
N PHE A 228 -41.55 -52.57 3.71
CA PHE A 228 -42.33 -51.39 4.10
C PHE A 228 -41.39 -50.23 4.40
N CYS A 229 -41.58 -49.10 3.72
CA CYS A 229 -40.93 -47.85 4.11
C CYS A 229 -41.60 -47.28 5.37
N ARG A 230 -40.85 -46.48 6.14
CA ARG A 230 -41.37 -45.70 7.27
C ARG A 230 -42.50 -44.75 6.87
N CYS A 231 -42.57 -44.32 5.60
CA CYS A 231 -43.66 -43.52 5.07
C CYS A 231 -44.95 -44.31 4.77
N GLY A 232 -44.98 -45.61 5.08
CA GLY A 232 -46.13 -46.50 4.90
C GLY A 232 -46.24 -47.16 3.52
N THR A 233 -45.29 -46.89 2.61
CA THR A 233 -45.30 -47.45 1.24
C THR A 233 -44.68 -48.84 1.22
N THR A 234 -45.36 -49.78 0.58
CA THR A 234 -44.85 -51.12 0.26
C THR A 234 -44.21 -51.13 -1.11
N PHE A 235 -42.98 -51.64 -1.21
CA PHE A 235 -42.26 -51.70 -2.48
C PHE A 235 -41.27 -52.86 -2.52
N CYS A 236 -40.82 -53.19 -3.73
CA CYS A 236 -39.79 -54.21 -3.92
C CYS A 236 -38.40 -53.62 -3.66
N TYR A 237 -37.65 -54.21 -2.73
CA TYR A 237 -36.26 -53.84 -2.45
C TYR A 237 -35.33 -54.05 -3.64
N ILE A 238 -35.66 -54.97 -4.55
CA ILE A 238 -34.86 -55.17 -5.76
C ILE A 238 -35.14 -54.01 -6.71
N CYS A 239 -36.34 -53.91 -7.29
CA CYS A 239 -36.59 -52.97 -8.39
C CYS A 239 -37.08 -51.58 -7.99
N GLY A 240 -37.34 -51.31 -6.72
CA GLY A 240 -37.85 -50.01 -6.26
C GLY A 240 -39.33 -49.77 -6.58
N TYR A 241 -40.02 -50.62 -7.35
CA TYR A 241 -41.43 -50.39 -7.70
C TYR A 241 -42.40 -50.70 -6.55
N THR A 242 -43.44 -49.88 -6.43
CA THR A 242 -44.54 -50.03 -5.47
C THR A 242 -45.27 -51.36 -5.67
N ILE A 243 -45.59 -52.04 -4.57
CA ILE A 243 -46.35 -53.30 -4.57
C ILE A 243 -47.73 -53.02 -3.95
N SER A 244 -48.79 -53.24 -4.72
CA SER A 244 -50.19 -52.94 -4.37
C SER A 244 -50.95 -54.10 -3.67
N GLY A 245 -50.26 -55.17 -3.26
CA GLY A 245 -50.84 -56.33 -2.55
C GLY A 245 -49.98 -56.82 -1.37
N SER A 246 -50.60 -57.46 -0.37
CA SER A 246 -49.94 -57.92 0.87
C SER A 246 -49.06 -59.16 0.70
N ASP A 247 -49.21 -59.86 -0.42
CA ASP A 247 -48.65 -61.16 -0.74
C ASP A 247 -47.37 -61.10 -1.60
N GLY A 248 -46.95 -59.90 -2.03
CA GLY A 248 -45.72 -59.71 -2.81
C GLY A 248 -45.82 -60.18 -4.27
N THR A 249 -47.02 -60.52 -4.74
CA THR A 249 -47.27 -61.18 -6.04
C THR A 249 -47.22 -60.23 -7.25
N GLY A 250 -46.91 -58.95 -7.03
CA GLY A 250 -46.86 -57.91 -8.06
C GLY A 250 -45.50 -57.64 -8.73
N CYS A 251 -44.41 -58.30 -8.32
CA CYS A 251 -43.06 -58.06 -8.86
C CYS A 251 -42.47 -59.33 -9.49
N GLU A 252 -42.13 -59.31 -10.77
CA GLU A 252 -41.49 -60.44 -11.47
C GLU A 252 -39.98 -60.57 -11.23
N CYS A 253 -39.48 -59.77 -10.30
CA CYS A 253 -38.09 -59.53 -9.97
C CYS A 253 -37.38 -60.80 -9.46
N GLY A 254 -38.16 -61.78 -8.98
CA GLY A 254 -37.69 -63.11 -8.58
C GLY A 254 -37.73 -64.20 -9.68
N LYS A 255 -38.30 -63.94 -10.88
CA LYS A 255 -38.50 -64.99 -11.92
C LYS A 255 -37.55 -64.91 -13.10
N ARG A 256 -36.94 -63.75 -13.39
CA ARG A 256 -36.23 -63.52 -14.67
C ARG A 256 -34.85 -62.86 -14.56
N GLY A 257 -34.12 -63.06 -13.47
CA GLY A 257 -32.69 -62.71 -13.37
C GLY A 257 -32.30 -61.26 -13.73
N ARG A 258 -33.26 -60.35 -13.92
CA ARG A 258 -32.98 -58.96 -14.25
C ARG A 258 -32.57 -58.26 -12.97
N ARG A 259 -31.28 -57.93 -12.89
CA ARG A 259 -30.80 -56.89 -12.00
C ARG A 259 -31.64 -55.63 -12.29
N PRO A 260 -32.24 -55.03 -11.27
CA PRO A 260 -32.91 -53.75 -11.41
C PRO A 260 -31.87 -52.71 -11.79
N SER A 261 -32.35 -51.70 -12.50
CA SER A 261 -31.68 -50.44 -12.76
C SER A 261 -30.80 -50.05 -11.58
N SER A 262 -29.54 -49.69 -11.88
CA SER A 262 -28.55 -49.35 -10.86
C SER A 262 -29.17 -48.36 -9.86
N VAL A 263 -28.75 -48.37 -8.59
CA VAL A 263 -29.15 -47.33 -7.61
C VAL A 263 -28.99 -45.92 -8.21
N GLY A 264 -28.05 -45.76 -9.15
CA GLY A 264 -27.88 -44.58 -9.98
C GLY A 264 -29.09 -44.19 -10.85
N GLU A 265 -29.92 -45.10 -11.38
CA GLU A 265 -31.11 -44.76 -12.18
C GLU A 265 -32.31 -44.36 -11.32
N SER A 266 -32.51 -44.99 -10.14
CA SER A 266 -33.57 -44.58 -9.20
C SER A 266 -33.25 -43.27 -8.48
N ILE A 267 -31.97 -42.86 -8.46
CA ILE A 267 -31.54 -41.55 -7.93
C ILE A 267 -31.37 -40.52 -9.07
N ARG A 268 -30.92 -40.91 -10.28
CA ARG A 268 -30.91 -40.05 -11.48
C ARG A 268 -32.31 -39.65 -11.92
N SER A 269 -33.32 -40.48 -11.68
CA SER A 269 -34.72 -40.12 -11.96
C SER A 269 -35.28 -39.06 -11.01
N TYR A 270 -34.49 -38.61 -10.03
CA TYR A 270 -34.76 -37.42 -9.23
C TYR A 270 -33.87 -36.25 -9.68
N HIS A 271 -33.94 -35.87 -10.96
CA HIS A 271 -34.57 -34.57 -11.16
C HIS A 271 -35.97 -34.77 -10.58
N GLY A 272 -36.29 -34.20 -9.41
CA GLY A 272 -37.69 -34.21 -8.97
C GLY A 272 -38.57 -33.89 -10.17
N ASN A 273 -39.77 -34.48 -10.26
CA ASN A 273 -40.72 -34.19 -11.34
C ASN A 273 -40.58 -32.68 -11.66
N PRO A 274 -40.33 -32.24 -12.91
CA PRO A 274 -39.95 -30.83 -13.15
C PRO A 274 -40.92 -29.84 -12.46
N GLU A 275 -42.18 -30.25 -12.29
CA GLU A 275 -43.21 -29.57 -11.52
C GLU A 275 -42.95 -29.44 -10.00
N ASP A 276 -42.31 -30.45 -9.38
CA ASP A 276 -41.85 -30.47 -7.97
C ASP A 276 -40.49 -29.79 -7.75
N ALA A 277 -39.68 -29.68 -8.80
CA ALA A 277 -38.38 -28.99 -8.78
C ALA A 277 -38.51 -27.46 -8.78
N ILE A 278 -39.66 -26.94 -9.22
CA ILE A 278 -39.99 -25.52 -9.16
C ILE A 278 -40.08 -25.12 -7.68
N ILE A 279 -39.15 -24.28 -7.25
CA ILE A 279 -39.32 -23.50 -6.02
C ILE A 279 -40.64 -22.76 -6.14
N ASP A 280 -41.58 -23.07 -5.23
CA ASP A 280 -42.86 -22.38 -5.21
C ASP A 280 -42.63 -20.88 -5.07
N LYS A 281 -43.49 -20.10 -5.70
CA LYS A 281 -43.35 -18.64 -5.79
C LYS A 281 -43.06 -18.00 -4.43
N ALA A 282 -43.72 -18.46 -3.36
CA ALA A 282 -43.53 -17.94 -2.01
C ALA A 282 -42.14 -18.25 -1.43
N THR A 283 -41.59 -19.44 -1.69
CA THR A 283 -40.23 -19.79 -1.28
C THR A 283 -39.18 -19.04 -2.11
N ARG A 284 -39.42 -18.85 -3.41
CA ARG A 284 -38.57 -18.03 -4.27
C ARG A 284 -38.55 -16.57 -3.79
N GLU A 285 -39.71 -15.98 -3.52
CA GLU A 285 -39.84 -14.62 -2.99
C GLU A 285 -39.15 -14.46 -1.63
N ARG A 286 -39.25 -15.45 -0.73
CA ARG A 286 -38.52 -15.43 0.56
C ARG A 286 -37.00 -15.49 0.38
N ILE A 287 -36.51 -16.32 -0.54
CA ILE A 287 -35.07 -16.40 -0.83
C ILE A 287 -34.59 -15.08 -1.42
N VAL A 288 -35.34 -14.48 -2.37
CA VAL A 288 -35.02 -13.17 -2.96
C VAL A 288 -35.01 -12.07 -1.90
N GLN A 289 -36.01 -11.99 -1.02
CA GLN A 289 -36.05 -10.99 0.06
C GLN A 289 -34.90 -11.17 1.06
N SER A 290 -34.58 -12.42 1.44
CA SER A 290 -33.43 -12.71 2.29
C SER A 290 -32.12 -12.32 1.62
N HIS A 291 -32.05 -12.48 0.29
CA HIS A 291 -30.90 -12.15 -0.51
C HIS A 291 -30.67 -10.64 -0.63
N GLU A 292 -31.74 -9.88 -0.92
CA GLU A 292 -31.71 -8.41 -0.94
C GLU A 292 -31.27 -7.81 0.40
N GLN A 293 -31.68 -8.42 1.53
CA GLN A 293 -31.24 -8.01 2.86
C GLN A 293 -29.74 -8.25 3.08
N VAL A 294 -29.24 -9.42 2.69
CA VAL A 294 -27.81 -9.78 2.79
C VAL A 294 -26.97 -8.87 1.88
N PHE A 295 -27.43 -8.60 0.67
CA PHE A 295 -26.80 -7.68 -0.27
C PHE A 295 -26.69 -6.28 0.35
N ALA A 296 -27.79 -5.74 0.85
CA ALA A 296 -27.82 -4.41 1.45
C ALA A 296 -26.95 -4.31 2.73
N GLU A 297 -26.87 -5.36 3.54
CA GLU A 297 -25.98 -5.40 4.70
C GLU A 297 -24.50 -5.42 4.28
N LYS A 298 -24.17 -6.22 3.28
CA LYS A 298 -22.81 -6.32 2.77
C LYS A 298 -22.35 -5.06 2.04
N GLU A 299 -23.21 -4.42 1.25
CA GLU A 299 -22.94 -3.09 0.68
C GLU A 299 -22.63 -2.05 1.77
N LYS A 300 -23.37 -2.08 2.89
CA LYS A 300 -23.09 -1.20 4.03
C LYS A 300 -21.73 -1.49 4.65
N LEU A 301 -21.37 -2.76 4.82
CA LEU A 301 -20.06 -3.16 5.36
C LEU A 301 -18.92 -2.75 4.42
N LEU A 302 -19.08 -2.95 3.10
CA LEU A 302 -18.11 -2.53 2.10
C LEU A 302 -17.98 -1.00 2.04
N ALA A 303 -19.09 -0.27 2.11
CA ALA A 303 -19.07 1.18 2.20
C ALA A 303 -18.38 1.68 3.48
N GLN A 304 -18.58 0.98 4.61
CA GLN A 304 -17.89 1.26 5.86
C GLN A 304 -16.38 0.97 5.75
N GLU A 305 -15.98 -0.15 5.16
CA GLU A 305 -14.58 -0.51 4.93
C GLU A 305 -13.92 0.52 3.99
N ARG A 306 -14.55 0.85 2.87
CA ARG A 306 -14.08 1.88 1.92
C ARG A 306 -13.85 3.21 2.63
N LYS A 307 -14.84 3.67 3.41
CA LYS A 307 -14.72 4.91 4.18
C LYS A 307 -13.59 4.85 5.21
N SER A 308 -13.40 3.70 5.86
CA SER A 308 -12.28 3.50 6.80
C SER A 308 -10.93 3.61 6.09
N LEU A 309 -10.77 2.97 4.92
CA LEU A 309 -9.54 3.03 4.12
C LEU A 309 -9.27 4.43 3.57
N GLU A 310 -10.29 5.17 3.14
CA GLU A 310 -10.17 6.57 2.74
C GLU A 310 -9.63 7.44 3.88
N THR A 311 -10.12 7.25 5.12
CA THR A 311 -9.62 8.01 6.27
C THR A 311 -8.16 7.69 6.58
N VAL A 312 -7.76 6.41 6.47
CA VAL A 312 -6.37 5.97 6.65
C VAL A 312 -5.48 6.56 5.55
N MET A 313 -5.92 6.49 4.30
CA MET A 313 -5.22 7.03 3.13
C MET A 313 -4.99 8.53 3.27
N ALA A 314 -6.03 9.30 3.62
CA ALA A 314 -5.95 10.74 3.82
C ALA A 314 -4.98 11.11 4.96
N LYS A 315 -5.03 10.38 6.09
CA LYS A 315 -4.11 10.57 7.21
C LYS A 315 -2.66 10.33 6.78
N LYS A 316 -2.40 9.22 6.11
CA LYS A 316 -1.05 8.83 5.64
C LYS A 316 -0.51 9.78 4.57
N LYS A 317 -1.34 10.27 3.65
CA LYS A 317 -0.97 11.30 2.66
C LYS A 317 -0.55 12.60 3.34
N LYS A 318 -1.27 13.03 4.39
CA LYS A 318 -0.90 14.20 5.21
C LYS A 318 0.41 13.99 5.97
N GLU A 319 0.62 12.79 6.52
CA GLU A 319 1.88 12.42 7.19
C GLU A 319 3.06 12.50 6.21
N LEU A 320 2.90 11.91 5.02
CA LEU A 320 3.89 11.96 3.94
C LEU A 320 4.17 13.41 3.48
N GLY A 321 3.14 14.23 3.30
CA GLY A 321 3.30 15.65 2.94
C GLY A 321 4.12 16.43 3.96
N SER A 322 3.90 16.17 5.26
CA SER A 322 4.69 16.79 6.34
C SER A 322 6.14 16.29 6.34
N ALA A 323 6.37 15.01 6.08
CA ALA A 323 7.70 14.43 5.94
C ALA A 323 8.49 15.01 4.77
N LEU A 324 7.84 15.15 3.61
CA LEU A 324 8.40 15.82 2.43
C LEU A 324 8.74 17.28 2.71
N LYS A 325 7.89 17.97 3.50
CA LYS A 325 8.16 19.35 3.92
C LYS A 325 9.39 19.43 4.83
N ILE A 326 9.57 18.48 5.75
CA ILE A 326 10.79 18.40 6.56
C ILE A 326 12.01 18.25 5.65
N ARG A 327 11.98 17.34 4.65
CA ARG A 327 13.08 17.18 3.69
C ARG A 327 13.40 18.47 2.94
N GLU A 328 12.39 19.21 2.52
CA GLU A 328 12.56 20.51 1.86
C GLU A 328 13.23 21.53 2.79
N LEU A 329 12.72 21.68 4.02
CA LEU A 329 13.29 22.57 5.03
C LEU A 329 14.73 22.22 5.39
N ARG A 330 15.09 20.92 5.40
CA ARG A 330 16.48 20.47 5.58
C ARG A 330 17.40 20.96 4.48
N ARG A 331 16.94 20.94 3.24
CA ARG A 331 17.67 21.45 2.08
C ARG A 331 17.87 22.95 2.17
N GLU A 332 16.81 23.69 2.48
CA GLU A 332 16.87 25.15 2.68
C GLU A 332 17.84 25.53 3.82
N LEU A 333 17.78 24.80 4.94
CA LEU A 333 18.69 24.99 6.06
C LEU A 333 20.15 24.77 5.64
N TYR A 334 20.41 23.73 4.85
CA TYR A 334 21.75 23.44 4.32
C TYR A 334 22.24 24.59 3.41
N GLU A 335 21.41 25.05 2.48
CA GLU A 335 21.75 26.17 1.59
C GLU A 335 22.05 27.46 2.36
N LEU A 336 21.27 27.78 3.40
CA LEU A 336 21.53 28.94 4.25
C LEU A 336 22.83 28.79 5.05
N LYS A 337 23.15 27.59 5.55
CA LYS A 337 24.42 27.32 6.23
C LYS A 337 25.60 27.57 5.29
N VAL A 338 25.55 27.02 4.07
CA VAL A 338 26.60 27.21 3.04
C VAL A 338 26.76 28.70 2.70
N LYS A 339 25.66 29.44 2.52
CA LYS A 339 25.70 30.89 2.27
C LYS A 339 26.34 31.66 3.45
N CYS A 340 26.01 31.31 4.68
CA CYS A 340 26.58 31.93 5.89
C CYS A 340 28.08 31.65 6.04
N GLU A 341 28.52 30.42 5.74
CA GLU A 341 29.94 30.06 5.75
C GLU A 341 30.71 30.83 4.66
N ALA A 342 30.14 30.96 3.46
CA ALA A 342 30.73 31.74 2.38
C ALA A 342 30.87 33.23 2.73
N THR A 343 29.86 33.85 3.38
CA THR A 343 29.96 35.26 3.81
C THR A 343 30.99 35.45 4.92
N LYS A 344 31.04 34.54 5.91
CA LYS A 344 32.08 34.52 6.95
C LYS A 344 33.48 34.37 6.36
N ALA A 345 33.65 33.49 5.37
CA ALA A 345 34.94 33.30 4.68
C ALA A 345 35.39 34.59 3.96
N LYS A 346 34.48 35.27 3.26
CA LYS A 346 34.75 36.57 2.61
C LYS A 346 35.13 37.65 3.64
N ALA A 347 34.40 37.74 4.75
CA ALA A 347 34.71 38.69 5.82
C ALA A 347 36.08 38.43 6.45
N ASN A 348 36.39 37.17 6.76
CA ASN A 348 37.70 36.76 7.27
C ASN A 348 38.83 37.06 6.27
N GLN A 349 38.61 36.85 4.97
CA GLN A 349 39.58 37.18 3.92
C GLN A 349 39.80 38.69 3.83
N HIS A 350 38.74 39.49 3.92
CA HIS A 350 38.85 40.95 3.95
C HIS A 350 39.65 41.43 5.17
N GLN A 351 39.34 40.89 6.36
CA GLN A 351 40.06 41.21 7.59
C GLN A 351 41.54 40.82 7.51
N LYS A 352 41.86 39.63 6.97
CA LYS A 352 43.25 39.20 6.72
C LYS A 352 43.97 40.18 5.80
N ARG A 353 43.37 40.55 4.65
CA ARG A 353 43.94 41.55 3.73
C ARG A 353 44.22 42.87 4.43
N LYS A 354 43.28 43.38 5.25
CA LYS A 354 43.45 44.62 6.02
C LYS A 354 44.61 44.54 7.01
N ILE A 355 44.74 43.43 7.74
CA ILE A 355 45.86 43.18 8.66
C ILE A 355 47.19 43.10 7.90
N THR A 356 47.24 42.41 6.77
CA THR A 356 48.44 42.33 5.92
C THR A 356 48.86 43.70 5.41
N THR A 357 47.92 44.55 4.97
CA THR A 357 48.24 45.92 4.55
C THR A 357 48.74 46.78 5.70
N LEU A 358 48.12 46.69 6.89
CA LEU A 358 48.54 47.45 8.07
C LEU A 358 49.92 47.00 8.59
N THR A 359 50.21 45.70 8.58
CA THR A 359 51.52 45.17 8.96
C THR A 359 52.62 45.61 8.02
N LYS A 360 52.36 45.63 6.70
CA LYS A 360 53.28 46.20 5.70
C LYS A 360 53.53 47.70 5.90
N LYS A 361 52.48 48.51 6.11
CA LYS A 361 52.65 49.95 6.42
C LYS A 361 53.46 50.17 7.70
N LYS A 362 53.28 49.31 8.71
CA LYS A 362 54.02 49.39 9.98
C LYS A 362 55.50 49.04 9.80
N SER A 363 55.85 48.07 8.96
CA SER A 363 57.26 47.77 8.65
C SER A 363 57.88 48.92 7.86
N GLU A 364 57.21 49.45 6.84
CA GLU A 364 57.69 50.61 6.07
C GLU A 364 57.93 51.83 6.96
N ALA A 365 57.00 52.15 7.87
CA ALA A 365 57.18 53.24 8.83
C ALA A 365 58.35 53.00 9.81
N LYS A 366 58.62 51.75 10.16
CA LYS A 366 59.76 51.38 11.01
C LYS A 366 61.08 51.61 10.25
N ASP A 367 61.14 51.17 8.99
CA ASP A 367 62.32 51.34 8.13
C ASP A 367 62.61 52.83 7.92
N ILE A 368 61.59 53.65 7.64
CA ILE A 368 61.71 55.11 7.53
C ILE A 368 62.24 55.71 8.84
N LYS A 369 61.75 55.25 10.00
CA LYS A 369 62.19 55.75 11.30
C LYS A 369 63.65 55.40 11.60
N GLU A 370 64.08 54.18 11.28
CA GLU A 370 65.47 53.76 11.39
C GLU A 370 66.38 54.60 10.48
N GLU A 371 65.93 54.91 9.26
CA GLU A 371 66.68 55.76 8.32
C GLU A 371 66.80 57.21 8.82
N ILE A 372 65.71 57.80 9.34
CA ILE A 372 65.75 59.12 9.98
C ILE A 372 66.75 59.14 11.15
N GLN A 373 66.78 58.09 11.98
CA GLN A 373 67.75 58.00 13.09
C GLN A 373 69.19 57.97 12.58
N LYS A 374 69.49 57.20 11.53
CA LYS A 374 70.83 57.18 10.91
C LYS A 374 71.21 58.56 10.40
N HIS A 375 70.36 59.21 9.62
CA HIS A 375 70.62 60.56 9.10
C HIS A 375 70.83 61.59 10.21
N THR A 376 70.04 61.50 11.29
CA THR A 376 70.18 62.38 12.45
C THR A 376 71.53 62.15 13.15
N SER A 377 71.95 60.89 13.32
CA SER A 377 73.25 60.56 13.92
C SER A 377 74.45 61.00 13.06
N ILE A 378 74.30 60.96 11.74
CA ILE A 378 75.31 61.48 10.81
C ILE A 378 75.39 63.00 10.95
N ALA A 379 74.23 63.70 10.95
CA ALA A 379 74.14 65.14 11.08
C ALA A 379 74.73 65.64 12.41
N THR A 380 74.50 64.95 13.52
CA THR A 380 75.10 65.31 14.82
C THR A 380 76.62 65.12 14.81
N ARG A 381 77.13 64.05 14.17
CA ARG A 381 78.58 63.83 14.00
C ARG A 381 79.25 64.87 13.10
N THR A 382 78.64 65.28 11.99
CA THR A 382 79.17 66.37 11.14
C THR A 382 79.14 67.70 11.87
N ARG A 383 78.08 68.00 12.64
CA ARG A 383 77.99 69.22 13.46
C ARG A 383 79.03 69.26 14.58
N ALA A 384 79.30 68.11 15.22
CA ALA A 384 80.36 67.99 16.23
C ALA A 384 81.76 68.15 15.62
N LYS A 385 82.02 67.57 14.44
CA LYS A 385 83.28 67.78 13.69
C LYS A 385 83.47 69.25 13.29
N ALA A 386 82.43 69.92 12.80
CA ALA A 386 82.49 71.34 12.45
C ALA A 386 82.76 72.26 13.65
N LYS A 387 82.24 71.92 14.84
CA LYS A 387 82.56 72.63 16.10
C LYS A 387 84.00 72.41 16.56
N ALA A 388 84.58 71.24 16.32
CA ALA A 388 85.97 70.93 16.70
C ALA A 388 87.01 71.58 15.77
N SER A 389 86.63 72.01 14.56
CA SER A 389 87.52 72.61 13.56
C SER A 389 87.50 74.16 13.51
N GLY A 390 86.84 74.85 14.45
CA GLY A 390 86.96 76.30 14.62
C GLY A 390 86.36 77.20 13.50
N GLY A 391 85.39 76.71 12.72
CA GLY A 391 84.77 77.49 11.64
C GLY A 391 83.51 78.26 12.09
N THR A 392 83.52 79.58 11.90
CA THR A 392 82.36 80.49 12.03
C THR A 392 81.27 80.16 10.99
N PHE A 393 80.01 80.03 11.44
CA PHE A 393 78.87 79.74 10.56
C PHE A 393 78.10 81.03 10.23
N PHE A 394 78.05 81.40 8.94
CA PHE A 394 77.22 82.49 8.44
C PHE A 394 75.74 82.06 8.43
N ARG A 395 74.88 82.95 8.92
CA ARG A 395 73.42 82.83 8.92
C ARG A 395 72.92 83.08 7.50
N LEU A 396 72.18 82.14 6.90
CA LEU A 396 71.44 82.37 5.66
C LEU A 396 69.94 82.20 5.92
N GLY A 397 69.19 83.01 5.17
CA GLY A 397 67.80 83.40 5.38
C GLY A 397 66.74 82.32 5.19
N ASN A 398 65.54 82.67 5.66
CA ASN A 398 64.26 81.96 5.54
C ASN A 398 63.93 81.48 4.12
N THR A 399 63.25 80.33 4.03
CA THR A 399 62.07 80.17 3.16
C THR A 399 61.05 79.26 3.85
N GLU A 400 59.82 79.78 3.97
CA GLU A 400 58.59 79.06 4.32
C GLU A 400 58.24 78.06 3.20
N ASP A 401 57.69 76.87 3.52
CA ASP A 401 56.42 76.38 2.95
C ASP A 401 56.07 74.91 3.30
N LYS A 402 54.79 74.75 3.68
CA LYS A 402 53.88 73.59 3.55
C LYS A 402 54.21 72.27 4.26
N ILE A 403 53.65 72.14 5.47
CA ILE A 403 53.24 70.86 6.04
C ILE A 403 51.73 70.72 5.76
N GLU A 404 51.36 69.93 4.75
CA GLU A 404 49.99 69.44 4.59
C GLU A 404 49.82 68.16 5.42
N THR A 405 48.87 68.23 6.33
CA THR A 405 48.27 67.14 7.09
C THR A 405 47.70 66.07 6.17
N VAL A 406 48.08 64.81 6.39
CA VAL A 406 47.32 63.64 5.92
C VAL A 406 46.84 62.90 7.17
N GLU A 407 45.58 63.17 7.55
CA GLU A 407 44.78 62.32 8.45
C GLU A 407 44.04 61.25 7.65
#